data_AF-A0A1G8ICR9-F1
#
_entry.id   AF-A0A1G8ICR9-F1
#
_cell.length_a   1.000
_cell.length_b   1.000
_cell.length_c   1.000
_cell.angle_alpha   90.00
_cell.angle_beta   90.00
_cell.angle_gamma   90.00
#
_symmetry.space_group_name_H-M   'P 1'
#
loop_
_entity.id
_entity.type
_entity.pdbx_description
1 polymer ?
#
loop_
_entity_poly.entity_id
_entity_poly.type
_entity_poly.pdbx_seq_one_letter_code
_entity_poly.pdbx_strand_id
1 'polypeptide(L)'
;MAEFNNPLPEWNATGIEPPQSKKDEGWQEQEKPPAQWHNWWMYTSYHAIQEMRTVINNLTAADVGAEPAFTKNTAFNKDFGTTAGTVAEGTHVSDTNNPHNVTTTQIGAETPSGAQSKADTAESNANTYTDGQTGDLSTLTTTEKTDLVGAINEVDGNADQVASDLTSHQGEDATLTQKGHVRLNSDNDSTDETTAATPKAVKAAYDKAISATSVAGTYTGTGDASQVISLGFRPTAVFVARADWPFMSIEGAVYSGFATSDRQHDKNLSDIVRVNSSGFTVYYDSDEDVQTNALNRVYNYFAIR
;
A
#
# COMPACT_ATOMS: atom_id res chain seq x y z
N MET A 1 33.84 95.86 -55.93
CA MET A 1 34.48 97.17 -55.69
C MET A 1 33.40 98.24 -55.81
N ALA A 2 33.44 99.29 -55.00
CA ALA A 2 32.47 100.38 -55.10
C ALA A 2 32.70 101.15 -56.41
N GLU A 3 31.67 101.33 -57.23
CA GLU A 3 31.77 102.14 -58.45
C GLU A 3 31.32 103.58 -58.16
N PHE A 4 32.22 104.55 -58.37
CA PHE A 4 31.92 105.97 -58.22
C PHE A 4 31.68 106.61 -59.60
N ASN A 5 30.43 106.98 -59.89
CA ASN A 5 30.02 107.40 -61.24
C ASN A 5 30.34 108.86 -61.61
N ASN A 6 30.67 109.73 -60.65
CA ASN A 6 30.92 111.17 -60.88
C ASN A 6 32.38 111.56 -60.54
N PRO A 7 33.00 112.48 -61.32
CA PRO A 7 34.35 112.98 -61.04
C PRO A 7 34.38 113.78 -59.72
N LEU A 8 35.55 113.85 -59.10
CA LEU A 8 35.74 114.66 -57.90
C LEU A 8 35.77 116.16 -58.25
N PRO A 9 35.29 117.05 -57.36
CA PRO A 9 35.42 118.49 -57.54
C PRO A 9 36.87 118.92 -57.28
N GLU A 10 37.76 118.66 -58.23
CA GLU A 10 39.19 118.90 -58.10
C GLU A 10 39.49 120.39 -57.87
N TRP A 11 40.20 120.68 -56.78
CA TRP A 11 40.61 122.03 -56.43
C TRP A 11 42.00 122.02 -55.79
N ASN A 12 43.00 122.53 -56.52
CA ASN A 12 44.42 122.42 -56.12
C ASN A 12 44.97 123.67 -55.42
N ALA A 13 44.20 124.75 -55.33
CA ALA A 13 44.63 125.97 -54.62
C ALA A 13 44.40 125.80 -53.11
N THR A 14 45.49 125.65 -52.34
CA THR A 14 45.45 125.32 -50.90
C THR A 14 44.76 126.36 -50.02
N GLY A 15 44.80 127.64 -50.39
CA GLY A 15 44.22 128.71 -49.58
C GLY A 15 44.90 128.92 -48.22
N ILE A 16 44.24 129.70 -47.37
CA ILE A 16 44.63 129.91 -45.96
C ILE A 16 43.44 129.53 -45.09
N GLU A 17 43.70 128.77 -44.04
CA GLU A 17 42.68 128.35 -43.09
C GLU A 17 42.06 129.57 -42.38
N PRO A 18 40.72 129.70 -42.35
CA PRO A 18 40.07 130.74 -41.57
C PRO A 18 40.37 130.60 -40.07
N PRO A 19 40.47 131.70 -39.31
CA PRO A 19 40.61 131.62 -37.86
C PRO A 19 39.41 130.89 -37.24
N GLN A 20 39.64 130.22 -36.11
CA GLN A 20 38.64 129.34 -35.49
C GLN A 20 37.31 130.07 -35.21
N SER A 21 37.35 131.33 -34.76
CA SER A 21 36.15 132.14 -34.54
C SER A 21 35.25 132.21 -35.79
N LYS A 22 35.82 132.30 -36.99
CA LYS A 22 35.05 132.34 -38.24
C LYS A 22 34.51 130.98 -38.65
N LYS A 23 35.16 129.87 -38.27
CA LYS A 23 34.60 128.53 -38.50
C LYS A 23 33.41 128.25 -37.58
N ASP A 24 33.44 128.78 -36.37
CA ASP A 24 32.37 128.60 -35.38
C ASP A 24 31.15 129.48 -35.71
N GLU A 25 31.35 130.73 -36.11
CA GLU A 25 30.27 131.68 -36.43
C GLU A 25 29.72 131.54 -37.86
N GLY A 26 30.53 131.04 -38.80
CA GLY A 26 30.18 130.94 -40.22
C GLY A 26 30.18 132.29 -40.95
N TRP A 27 29.86 132.25 -42.25
CA TRP A 27 29.72 133.45 -43.08
C TRP A 27 28.43 134.19 -42.75
N GLN A 28 28.53 135.48 -42.42
CA GLN A 28 27.35 136.30 -42.14
C GLN A 28 26.71 136.83 -43.42
N GLU A 29 25.44 137.24 -43.32
CA GLU A 29 24.71 137.78 -44.47
C GLU A 29 25.43 139.02 -45.02
N GLN A 30 25.64 139.03 -46.35
CA GLN A 30 26.42 140.03 -47.10
C GLN A 30 27.95 140.02 -46.85
N GLU A 31 28.47 139.11 -46.03
CA GLU A 31 29.92 138.94 -45.86
C GLU A 31 30.53 138.31 -47.12
N LYS A 32 31.61 138.92 -47.63
CA LYS A 32 32.37 138.39 -48.77
C LYS A 32 33.64 137.74 -48.25
N PRO A 33 33.68 136.40 -48.13
CA PRO A 33 34.87 135.73 -47.61
C PRO A 33 36.08 136.03 -48.51
N PRO A 34 37.27 136.27 -47.92
CA PRO A 34 38.52 136.32 -48.65
C PRO A 34 38.69 135.07 -49.53
N ALA A 35 39.18 135.25 -50.75
CA ALA A 35 39.34 134.14 -51.70
C ALA A 35 40.24 133.02 -51.16
N GLN A 36 41.24 133.37 -50.33
CA GLN A 36 42.13 132.39 -49.70
C GLN A 36 41.40 131.46 -48.73
N TRP A 37 40.39 131.96 -48.01
CA TRP A 37 39.59 131.16 -47.08
C TRP A 37 38.67 130.21 -47.83
N HIS A 38 38.08 130.69 -48.91
CA HIS A 38 37.23 129.85 -49.77
C HIS A 38 38.04 128.77 -50.49
N ASN A 39 39.24 129.10 -50.96
CA ASN A 39 40.16 128.13 -51.55
C ASN A 39 40.52 127.01 -50.57
N TRP A 40 40.78 127.35 -49.30
CA TRP A 40 41.09 126.36 -48.27
C TRP A 40 39.95 125.38 -48.04
N TRP A 41 38.71 125.88 -47.97
CA TRP A 41 37.53 125.04 -47.81
C TRP A 41 37.33 124.09 -49.00
N MET A 42 37.48 124.59 -50.23
CA MET A 42 37.34 123.78 -51.43
C MET A 42 38.44 122.71 -51.54
N TYR A 43 39.70 123.08 -51.28
CA TYR A 43 40.86 122.18 -51.31
C TYR A 43 40.74 121.05 -50.28
N THR A 44 40.42 121.38 -49.03
CA THR A 44 40.29 120.39 -47.95
C THR A 44 39.13 119.44 -48.19
N SER A 45 37.99 119.96 -48.67
CA SER A 45 36.82 119.13 -49.02
C SER A 45 37.13 118.16 -50.17
N TYR A 46 37.81 118.62 -51.22
CA TYR A 46 38.24 117.77 -52.33
C TYR A 46 39.13 116.60 -51.86
N HIS A 47 40.17 116.88 -51.07
CA HIS A 47 41.11 115.85 -50.62
C HIS A 47 40.50 114.88 -49.60
N ALA A 48 39.62 115.34 -48.71
CA ALA A 48 38.91 114.45 -47.79
C ALA A 48 38.04 113.43 -48.53
N ILE A 49 37.35 113.86 -49.60
CA ILE A 49 36.55 112.95 -50.42
C ILE A 49 37.44 112.00 -51.23
N GLN A 50 38.59 112.47 -51.73
CA GLN A 50 39.57 111.63 -52.41
C GLN A 50 40.09 110.50 -51.50
N GLU A 51 40.41 110.83 -50.25
CA GLU A 51 40.86 109.87 -49.24
C GLU A 51 39.78 108.81 -48.96
N MET A 52 38.54 109.24 -48.69
CA MET A 52 37.43 108.32 -48.44
C MET A 52 37.18 107.34 -49.59
N ARG A 53 37.20 107.82 -50.86
CA ARG A 53 37.05 106.93 -52.02
C ARG A 53 38.15 105.87 -52.08
N THR A 54 39.37 106.26 -51.74
CA THR A 54 40.53 105.35 -51.72
C THR A 54 40.37 104.25 -50.68
N VAL A 55 39.94 104.62 -49.46
CA VAL A 55 39.70 103.65 -48.37
C VAL A 55 38.60 102.65 -48.75
N ILE A 56 37.45 103.13 -49.24
CA ILE A 56 36.30 102.27 -49.59
C ILE A 56 36.65 101.27 -50.68
N ASN A 57 37.41 101.69 -51.71
CA ASN A 57 37.79 100.80 -52.81
C ASN A 57 38.72 99.67 -52.38
N ASN A 58 39.44 99.83 -51.28
CA ASN A 58 40.40 98.86 -50.78
C ASN A 58 39.85 97.98 -49.64
N LEU A 59 38.57 98.13 -49.27
CA LEU A 59 37.95 97.26 -48.26
C LEU A 59 37.85 95.81 -48.74
N THR A 60 38.32 94.88 -47.92
CA THR A 60 38.22 93.44 -48.13
C THR A 60 37.09 92.82 -47.30
N ALA A 61 36.72 91.58 -47.60
CA ALA A 61 35.75 90.82 -46.81
C ALA A 61 36.18 90.61 -45.35
N ALA A 62 37.51 90.58 -45.09
CA ALA A 62 38.06 90.50 -43.75
C ALA A 62 37.88 91.81 -42.97
N ASP A 63 38.01 92.96 -43.64
CA ASP A 63 37.86 94.29 -43.01
C ASP A 63 36.43 94.56 -42.52
N VAL A 64 35.44 93.84 -43.05
CA VAL A 64 34.01 93.95 -42.67
C VAL A 64 33.51 92.76 -41.85
N GLY A 65 34.36 91.78 -41.52
CA GLY A 65 34.01 90.62 -40.70
C GLY A 65 33.06 89.61 -41.36
N ALA A 66 33.13 89.41 -42.67
CA ALA A 66 32.29 88.43 -43.38
C ALA A 66 32.84 86.98 -43.24
N GLU A 67 31.98 86.04 -42.80
CA GLU A 67 32.32 84.60 -42.67
C GLU A 67 32.26 83.84 -44.02
N PRO A 68 33.07 82.77 -44.23
CA PRO A 68 32.99 81.92 -45.42
C PRO A 68 31.71 81.07 -45.49
N ALA A 69 31.14 80.88 -46.68
CA ALA A 69 30.00 79.98 -46.88
C ALA A 69 30.42 78.50 -46.74
N PHE A 70 29.71 77.69 -45.94
CA PHE A 70 29.92 76.24 -45.86
C PHE A 70 28.62 75.42 -45.88
N THR A 71 28.72 74.14 -46.32
CA THR A 71 27.60 73.18 -46.41
C THR A 71 27.74 72.09 -45.33
N LYS A 72 26.68 71.80 -44.57
CA LYS A 72 26.70 70.88 -43.42
C LYS A 72 26.25 69.46 -43.81
N ASN A 73 27.10 68.44 -43.65
CA ASN A 73 26.73 67.03 -43.87
C ASN A 73 26.18 66.36 -42.59
N THR A 74 25.06 65.65 -42.68
CA THR A 74 24.45 64.85 -41.59
C THR A 74 24.48 63.34 -41.91
N ALA A 75 24.22 62.48 -40.90
CA ALA A 75 24.34 61.01 -40.96
C ALA A 75 23.44 60.31 -42.01
N PHE A 76 22.51 61.02 -42.65
CA PHE A 76 21.70 60.49 -43.74
C PHE A 76 22.39 60.57 -45.11
N ASN A 77 23.55 61.23 -45.20
CA ASN A 77 24.32 61.40 -46.44
C ASN A 77 25.68 60.67 -46.41
N LYS A 78 25.86 59.69 -45.53
CA LYS A 78 27.04 58.82 -45.54
C LYS A 78 26.63 57.47 -46.11
N ASP A 79 27.14 57.13 -47.29
CA ASP A 79 27.02 55.77 -47.82
C ASP A 79 27.76 54.82 -46.86
N PHE A 80 27.00 54.02 -46.10
CA PHE A 80 27.55 53.00 -45.21
C PHE A 80 27.90 51.70 -45.97
N GLY A 81 27.78 51.72 -47.30
CA GLY A 81 28.18 50.67 -48.23
C GLY A 81 27.20 49.49 -48.25
N THR A 82 26.81 49.07 -49.46
CA THR A 82 26.00 47.87 -49.74
C THR A 82 26.84 46.63 -50.05
N THR A 83 28.16 46.72 -49.90
CA THR A 83 29.11 45.63 -50.15
C THR A 83 29.17 44.71 -48.93
N ALA A 84 29.22 43.39 -49.14
CA ALA A 84 29.27 42.42 -48.07
C ALA A 84 30.42 42.71 -47.08
N GLY A 85 30.15 42.68 -45.78
CA GLY A 85 31.11 42.99 -44.70
C GLY A 85 31.17 44.44 -44.22
N THR A 86 30.19 45.29 -44.57
CA THR A 86 30.04 46.64 -43.97
C THR A 86 29.16 46.60 -42.70
N VAL A 87 29.14 47.71 -41.97
CA VAL A 87 28.41 47.89 -40.70
C VAL A 87 26.91 47.56 -40.72
N ALA A 88 26.30 47.43 -41.90
CA ALA A 88 24.88 47.10 -42.07
C ALA A 88 24.61 45.58 -42.19
N GLU A 89 25.59 44.80 -42.68
CA GLU A 89 25.58 43.35 -42.49
C GLU A 89 26.21 43.08 -41.12
N GLY A 90 25.39 43.18 -40.07
CA GLY A 90 25.77 42.57 -38.80
C GLY A 90 26.25 41.13 -39.10
N THR A 91 27.36 40.74 -38.51
CA THR A 91 28.08 39.46 -38.66
C THR A 91 27.25 38.18 -38.41
N HIS A 92 25.93 38.32 -38.25
CA HIS A 92 24.91 37.30 -38.02
C HIS A 92 24.53 36.46 -39.25
N VAL A 93 24.85 36.89 -40.47
CA VAL A 93 24.50 36.12 -41.68
C VAL A 93 25.55 35.07 -42.04
N SER A 94 26.82 35.28 -41.64
CA SER A 94 27.94 34.40 -41.96
C SER A 94 28.32 33.41 -40.86
N ASP A 95 28.01 33.71 -39.59
CA ASP A 95 28.20 32.80 -38.46
C ASP A 95 26.84 32.43 -37.87
N THR A 96 26.30 31.28 -38.28
CA THR A 96 25.03 30.76 -37.77
C THR A 96 25.18 29.89 -36.52
N ASN A 97 26.41 29.53 -36.15
CA ASN A 97 26.63 28.54 -35.09
C ASN A 97 26.77 29.22 -33.72
N ASN A 98 27.45 30.37 -33.65
CA ASN A 98 27.54 31.16 -32.42
C ASN A 98 28.08 32.59 -32.68
N PRO A 99 27.35 33.46 -33.42
CA PRO A 99 27.86 34.77 -33.87
C PRO A 99 28.16 35.77 -32.73
N HIS A 100 27.72 35.45 -31.52
CA HIS A 100 27.93 36.25 -30.32
C HIS A 100 28.88 35.59 -29.32
N ASN A 101 29.46 34.44 -29.67
CA ASN A 101 30.27 33.62 -28.78
C ASN A 101 29.57 33.37 -27.43
N VAL A 102 28.24 33.21 -27.41
CA VAL A 102 27.50 32.91 -26.20
C VAL A 102 27.94 31.55 -25.65
N THR A 103 28.30 31.55 -24.38
CA THR A 103 28.72 30.36 -23.64
C THR A 103 27.50 29.63 -23.08
N THR A 104 27.64 28.33 -22.82
CA THR A 104 26.62 27.53 -22.13
C THR A 104 26.23 28.13 -20.78
N THR A 105 27.16 28.75 -20.06
CA THR A 105 26.89 29.48 -18.82
C THR A 105 26.00 30.70 -19.04
N GLN A 106 26.22 31.48 -20.10
CA GLN A 106 25.41 32.67 -20.41
C GLN A 106 23.96 32.33 -20.73
N ILE A 107 23.71 31.17 -21.34
CA ILE A 107 22.35 30.69 -21.63
C ILE A 107 21.76 29.81 -20.52
N GLY A 108 22.51 29.54 -19.45
CA GLY A 108 22.10 28.65 -18.37
C GLY A 108 21.88 27.20 -18.82
N ALA A 109 22.64 26.73 -19.82
CA ALA A 109 22.55 25.36 -20.29
C ALA A 109 22.99 24.38 -19.20
N GLU A 110 22.24 23.28 -19.09
CA GLU A 110 22.54 22.19 -18.17
C GLU A 110 23.93 21.62 -18.42
N THR A 111 24.65 21.30 -17.34
CA THR A 111 25.97 20.68 -17.46
C THR A 111 25.85 19.16 -17.50
N PRO A 112 26.79 18.43 -18.13
CA PRO A 112 26.80 16.97 -18.07
C PRO A 112 26.75 16.42 -16.65
N SER A 113 27.49 17.04 -15.71
CA SER A 113 27.46 16.67 -14.28
C SER A 113 26.10 16.95 -13.63
N GLY A 114 25.47 18.08 -13.93
CA GLY A 114 24.14 18.41 -13.41
C GLY A 114 23.05 17.47 -13.93
N ALA A 115 23.12 17.10 -15.21
CA ALA A 115 22.27 16.08 -15.80
C ALA A 115 22.48 14.70 -15.14
N GLN A 116 23.72 14.31 -14.88
CA GLN A 116 24.04 13.06 -14.18
C GLN A 116 23.46 13.07 -12.76
N SER A 117 23.67 14.14 -11.99
CA SER A 117 23.10 14.25 -10.64
C SER A 117 21.57 14.14 -10.62
N LYS A 118 20.88 14.70 -11.63
CA LYS A 118 19.42 14.56 -11.78
C LYS A 118 19.02 13.12 -12.11
N ALA A 119 19.77 12.43 -12.96
CA ALA A 119 19.56 11.02 -13.28
C ALA A 119 19.76 10.12 -12.04
N ASP A 120 20.86 10.31 -11.30
CA ASP A 120 21.16 9.54 -10.09
C ASP A 120 20.08 9.77 -9.01
N THR A 121 19.59 11.01 -8.89
CA THR A 121 18.48 11.34 -7.97
C THR A 121 17.20 10.62 -8.39
N ALA A 122 16.88 10.59 -9.68
CA ALA A 122 15.70 9.89 -10.19
C ALA A 122 15.80 8.36 -9.97
N GLU A 123 16.98 7.77 -10.20
CA GLU A 123 17.25 6.35 -9.94
C GLU A 123 17.11 6.02 -8.46
N SER A 124 17.74 6.80 -7.57
CA SER A 124 17.63 6.63 -6.13
C SER A 124 16.19 6.74 -5.62
N ASN A 125 15.43 7.72 -6.13
CA ASN A 125 14.01 7.88 -5.81
C ASN A 125 13.19 6.67 -6.28
N ALA A 126 13.48 6.14 -7.48
CA ALA A 126 12.80 4.96 -8.01
C ALA A 126 13.10 3.68 -7.20
N ASN A 127 14.37 3.49 -6.81
CA ASN A 127 14.78 2.36 -5.96
C ASN A 127 14.13 2.47 -4.58
N THR A 128 14.19 3.63 -3.93
CA THR A 128 13.57 3.88 -2.61
C THR A 128 12.06 3.61 -2.64
N TYR A 129 11.38 4.07 -3.69
CA TYR A 129 9.95 3.82 -3.84
C TYR A 129 9.66 2.32 -3.99
N THR A 130 10.44 1.62 -4.81
CA THR A 130 10.27 0.18 -5.05
C THR A 130 10.53 -0.62 -3.77
N ASP A 131 11.65 -0.36 -3.08
CA ASP A 131 12.03 -1.03 -1.83
C ASP A 131 10.99 -0.79 -0.73
N GLY A 132 10.45 0.43 -0.64
CA GLY A 132 9.38 0.77 0.30
C GLY A 132 8.07 0.01 0.06
N GLN A 133 7.80 -0.42 -1.18
CA GLN A 133 6.61 -1.21 -1.51
C GLN A 133 6.80 -2.70 -1.26
N THR A 134 8.01 -3.23 -1.43
CA THR A 134 8.28 -4.68 -1.35
C THR A 134 8.88 -5.15 -0.03
N GLY A 135 9.43 -4.26 0.78
CA GLY A 135 10.13 -4.60 2.03
C GLY A 135 11.48 -5.29 1.81
N ASP A 136 12.17 -5.61 2.90
CA ASP A 136 13.49 -6.25 2.87
C ASP A 136 13.37 -7.78 2.86
N LEU A 137 13.90 -8.40 1.80
CA LEU A 137 13.95 -9.86 1.60
C LEU A 137 14.62 -10.60 2.77
N SER A 138 15.59 -9.97 3.42
CA SER A 138 16.33 -10.55 4.55
C SER A 138 15.44 -10.79 5.77
N THR A 139 14.33 -10.05 5.88
CA THR A 139 13.40 -10.11 7.01
C THR A 139 12.36 -11.23 6.89
N LEU A 140 12.23 -11.85 5.72
CA LEU A 140 11.32 -12.98 5.54
C LEU A 140 11.78 -14.20 6.34
N THR A 141 10.83 -15.00 6.82
CA THR A 141 11.13 -16.22 7.58
C THR A 141 11.27 -17.47 6.70
N THR A 142 11.12 -17.34 5.38
CA THR A 142 11.29 -18.42 4.39
C THR A 142 12.73 -18.91 4.34
N THR A 143 12.98 -20.13 3.87
CA THR A 143 14.34 -20.65 3.69
C THR A 143 14.96 -20.10 2.41
N GLU A 144 14.19 -20.09 1.32
CA GLU A 144 14.51 -19.53 0.02
C GLU A 144 14.32 -18.01 0.05
N LYS A 145 15.42 -17.30 -0.23
CA LYS A 145 15.53 -15.83 -0.24
C LYS A 145 16.39 -15.34 -1.40
N THR A 146 16.35 -16.02 -2.53
CA THR A 146 17.05 -15.60 -3.76
C THR A 146 16.45 -14.32 -4.32
N ASP A 147 15.12 -14.25 -4.34
CA ASP A 147 14.30 -13.08 -4.59
C ASP A 147 12.93 -13.26 -3.90
N LEU A 148 12.03 -12.28 -4.07
CA LEU A 148 10.68 -12.37 -3.51
C LEU A 148 9.84 -13.49 -4.15
N VAL A 149 10.11 -13.83 -5.42
CA VAL A 149 9.37 -14.89 -6.13
C VAL A 149 9.74 -16.26 -5.57
N GLY A 150 11.02 -16.50 -5.29
CA GLY A 150 11.50 -17.72 -4.62
C GLY A 150 10.86 -17.90 -3.25
N ALA A 151 10.83 -16.84 -2.43
CA ALA A 151 10.18 -16.88 -1.12
C ALA A 151 8.66 -17.14 -1.22
N ILE A 152 7.97 -16.53 -2.18
CA ILE A 152 6.54 -16.77 -2.42
C ILE A 152 6.28 -18.21 -2.86
N ASN A 153 7.09 -18.74 -3.78
CA ASN A 153 6.96 -20.11 -4.26
C ASN A 153 7.20 -21.15 -3.16
N GLU A 154 8.09 -20.87 -2.20
CA GLU A 154 8.25 -21.73 -1.01
C GLU A 154 6.97 -21.73 -0.16
N VAL A 155 6.39 -20.56 0.11
CA VAL A 155 5.15 -20.44 0.90
C VAL A 155 3.99 -21.11 0.17
N ASP A 156 3.89 -20.95 -1.14
CA ASP A 156 2.89 -21.60 -1.99
C ASP A 156 3.00 -23.12 -1.92
N GLY A 157 4.20 -23.67 -2.10
CA GLY A 157 4.45 -25.11 -1.97
C GLY A 157 4.17 -25.64 -0.55
N ASN A 158 4.52 -24.88 0.49
CA ASN A 158 4.18 -25.22 1.87
C ASN A 158 2.66 -25.22 2.09
N ALA A 159 1.94 -24.25 1.53
CA ALA A 159 0.49 -24.17 1.63
C ALA A 159 -0.19 -25.36 0.91
N ASP A 160 0.31 -25.73 -0.26
CA ASP A 160 -0.12 -26.92 -1.00
C ASP A 160 0.12 -28.21 -0.20
N GLN A 161 1.29 -28.33 0.43
CA GLN A 161 1.59 -29.49 1.29
C GLN A 161 0.63 -29.55 2.49
N VAL A 162 0.38 -28.43 3.16
CA VAL A 162 -0.57 -28.35 4.28
C VAL A 162 -1.98 -28.74 3.83
N ALA A 163 -2.42 -28.29 2.65
CA ALA A 163 -3.72 -28.65 2.09
C ALA A 163 -3.82 -30.16 1.79
N SER A 164 -2.75 -30.75 1.25
CA SER A 164 -2.65 -32.20 1.02
C SER A 164 -2.69 -32.99 2.32
N ASP A 165 -1.87 -32.59 3.31
CA ASP A 165 -1.80 -33.25 4.62
C ASP A 165 -3.15 -33.22 5.34
N LEU A 166 -3.84 -32.07 5.31
CA LEU A 166 -5.17 -31.92 5.91
C LEU A 166 -6.21 -32.80 5.20
N THR A 167 -6.10 -32.96 3.89
CA THR A 167 -6.99 -33.84 3.11
C THR A 167 -6.75 -35.31 3.48
N SER A 168 -5.49 -35.74 3.57
CA SER A 168 -5.12 -37.10 4.01
C SER A 168 -5.63 -37.36 5.43
N HIS A 169 -5.33 -36.44 6.35
CA HIS A 169 -5.69 -36.60 7.75
C HIS A 169 -7.22 -36.65 7.96
N GLN A 170 -8.02 -35.92 7.18
CA GLN A 170 -9.49 -35.98 7.28
C GLN A 170 -10.11 -37.23 6.62
N GLY A 171 -9.41 -37.85 5.66
CA GLY A 171 -9.88 -39.05 4.97
C GLY A 171 -9.48 -40.36 5.63
N GLU A 172 -8.60 -40.32 6.63
CA GLU A 172 -8.07 -41.51 7.30
C GLU A 172 -8.91 -41.90 8.53
N ASP A 173 -9.69 -42.97 8.38
CA ASP A 173 -10.31 -43.67 9.51
C ASP A 173 -9.28 -44.53 10.24
N ALA A 174 -9.44 -44.73 11.55
CA ALA A 174 -8.54 -45.57 12.32
C ALA A 174 -8.69 -47.06 11.97
N THR A 175 -7.59 -47.78 12.05
CA THR A 175 -7.54 -49.24 11.87
C THR A 175 -6.76 -49.89 13.03
N LEU A 176 -6.64 -51.22 13.02
CA LEU A 176 -5.85 -51.94 14.01
C LEU A 176 -4.35 -51.64 13.95
N THR A 177 -3.85 -51.10 12.82
CA THR A 177 -2.42 -50.83 12.59
C THR A 177 -2.10 -49.37 12.32
N GLN A 178 -3.11 -48.52 12.09
CA GLN A 178 -2.94 -47.11 11.75
C GLN A 178 -3.91 -46.26 12.59
N LYS A 179 -3.39 -45.14 13.12
CA LYS A 179 -4.21 -44.15 13.81
C LYS A 179 -5.05 -43.39 12.79
N GLY A 180 -6.25 -42.97 13.17
CA GLY A 180 -7.15 -42.18 12.35
C GLY A 180 -8.37 -41.72 13.15
N HIS A 181 -9.39 -41.22 12.45
CA HIS A 181 -10.66 -40.82 13.08
C HIS A 181 -11.51 -42.05 13.39
N VAL A 182 -12.28 -42.00 14.49
CA VAL A 182 -13.22 -43.06 14.85
C VAL A 182 -14.54 -42.45 15.26
N ARG A 183 -15.63 -42.99 14.72
CA ARG A 183 -16.99 -42.64 15.16
C ARG A 183 -17.36 -43.49 16.37
N LEU A 184 -18.08 -42.89 17.31
CA LEU A 184 -18.55 -43.59 18.51
C LEU A 184 -19.96 -44.16 18.28
N ASN A 185 -20.18 -45.42 18.69
CA ASN A 185 -21.48 -46.09 18.66
C ASN A 185 -21.91 -46.51 20.09
N SER A 186 -23.20 -46.33 20.40
CA SER A 186 -23.81 -46.71 21.68
C SER A 186 -24.76 -47.91 21.60
N ASP A 187 -24.85 -48.57 20.45
CA ASP A 187 -25.59 -49.82 20.29
C ASP A 187 -24.92 -50.96 21.08
N ASN A 188 -25.72 -51.91 21.59
CA ASN A 188 -25.24 -53.02 22.41
C ASN A 188 -25.27 -54.39 21.69
N ASP A 189 -25.60 -54.38 20.41
CA ASP A 189 -25.66 -55.52 19.49
C ASP A 189 -25.04 -55.21 18.11
N SER A 190 -24.31 -54.10 17.99
CA SER A 190 -23.62 -53.71 16.75
C SER A 190 -22.53 -54.72 16.36
N THR A 191 -22.45 -55.01 15.06
CA THR A 191 -21.37 -55.78 14.43
C THR A 191 -20.41 -54.91 13.62
N ASP A 192 -20.52 -53.58 13.74
CA ASP A 192 -19.68 -52.62 13.02
C ASP A 192 -18.28 -52.55 13.61
N GLU A 193 -17.26 -52.89 12.82
CA GLU A 193 -15.84 -52.83 13.19
C GLU A 193 -15.19 -51.47 12.90
N THR A 194 -15.92 -50.53 12.29
CA THR A 194 -15.43 -49.17 11.94
C THR A 194 -15.73 -48.13 13.03
N THR A 195 -16.47 -48.51 14.07
CA THR A 195 -16.85 -47.61 15.17
C THR A 195 -16.33 -48.13 16.51
N ALA A 196 -16.08 -47.22 17.45
CA ALA A 196 -15.74 -47.59 18.83
C ALA A 196 -16.97 -47.58 19.73
N ALA A 197 -17.09 -48.59 20.58
CA ALA A 197 -18.16 -48.66 21.57
C ALA A 197 -18.00 -47.56 22.63
N THR A 198 -19.10 -46.87 22.95
CA THR A 198 -19.12 -45.93 24.07
C THR A 198 -19.15 -46.65 25.42
N PRO A 199 -18.74 -46.01 26.53
CA PRO A 199 -18.94 -46.55 27.87
C PRO A 199 -20.41 -46.92 28.17
N LYS A 200 -21.37 -46.24 27.53
CA LYS A 200 -22.80 -46.55 27.64
C LYS A 200 -23.13 -47.92 27.02
N ALA A 201 -22.65 -48.20 25.81
CA ALA A 201 -22.84 -49.51 25.17
C ALA A 201 -22.21 -50.63 26.01
N VAL A 202 -20.97 -50.42 26.45
CA VAL A 202 -20.23 -51.40 27.27
C VAL A 202 -20.97 -51.68 28.57
N LYS A 203 -21.45 -50.65 29.28
CA LYS A 203 -22.23 -50.83 30.51
C LYS A 203 -23.54 -51.58 30.25
N ALA A 204 -24.27 -51.23 29.19
CA ALA A 204 -25.54 -51.89 28.87
C ALA A 204 -25.35 -53.38 28.53
N ALA A 205 -24.30 -53.72 27.77
CA ALA A 205 -23.95 -55.11 27.47
C ALA A 205 -23.56 -55.88 28.75
N TYR A 206 -22.79 -55.25 29.64
CA TYR A 206 -22.41 -55.82 30.93
C TYR A 206 -23.61 -56.06 31.85
N ASP A 207 -24.50 -55.08 32.00
CA ASP A 207 -25.72 -55.21 32.81
C ASP A 207 -26.62 -56.34 32.27
N LYS A 208 -26.73 -56.47 30.94
CA LYS A 208 -27.46 -57.57 30.28
C LYS A 208 -26.81 -58.92 30.58
N ALA A 209 -25.48 -59.01 30.55
CA ALA A 209 -24.76 -60.22 30.92
C ALA A 209 -25.00 -60.61 32.39
N ILE A 210 -24.96 -59.65 33.33
CA ILE A 210 -25.29 -59.89 34.74
C ILE A 210 -26.71 -60.43 34.89
N SER A 211 -27.69 -59.83 34.21
CA SER A 211 -29.09 -60.28 34.29
C SER A 211 -29.30 -61.71 33.78
N ALA A 212 -28.44 -62.18 32.86
CA ALA A 212 -28.47 -63.54 32.34
C ALA A 212 -27.85 -64.59 33.30
N THR A 213 -27.13 -64.16 34.34
CA THR A 213 -26.47 -65.04 35.32
C THR A 213 -27.45 -65.57 36.37
N SER A 214 -28.59 -64.93 36.62
CA SER A 214 -29.58 -65.42 37.58
C SER A 214 -31.00 -65.32 37.02
N VAL A 215 -31.79 -66.37 37.18
CA VAL A 215 -33.20 -66.41 36.82
C VAL A 215 -34.04 -66.54 38.07
N ALA A 216 -34.94 -65.58 38.28
CA ALA A 216 -36.01 -65.70 39.27
C ALA A 216 -37.33 -65.94 38.55
N GLY A 217 -38.21 -66.72 39.15
CA GLY A 217 -39.52 -66.98 38.59
C GLY A 217 -40.44 -67.65 39.60
N THR A 218 -41.62 -68.07 39.11
CA THR A 218 -42.58 -68.82 39.90
C THR A 218 -43.00 -70.10 39.20
N TYR A 219 -43.45 -71.07 39.98
CA TYR A 219 -44.19 -72.21 39.48
C TYR A 219 -45.35 -72.54 40.42
N THR A 220 -46.37 -73.21 39.88
CA THR A 220 -47.46 -73.77 40.67
C THR A 220 -47.20 -75.25 40.85
N GLY A 221 -47.23 -75.71 42.10
CA GLY A 221 -47.05 -77.11 42.44
C GLY A 221 -48.19 -77.97 41.92
N THR A 222 -47.82 -79.13 41.38
CA THR A 222 -48.72 -80.09 40.73
C THR A 222 -49.33 -81.09 41.71
N GLY A 223 -48.73 -81.27 42.88
CA GLY A 223 -49.10 -82.32 43.83
C GLY A 223 -48.55 -83.70 43.49
N ASP A 224 -47.89 -83.85 42.33
CA ASP A 224 -47.19 -85.07 41.95
C ASP A 224 -45.93 -85.25 42.80
N ALA A 225 -45.45 -86.49 42.94
CA ALA A 225 -44.23 -86.79 43.71
C ALA A 225 -43.01 -85.96 43.28
N SER A 226 -42.96 -85.53 42.01
CA SER A 226 -41.97 -84.58 41.53
C SER A 226 -42.46 -83.74 40.35
N GLN A 227 -41.89 -82.55 40.17
CA GLN A 227 -42.11 -81.68 39.01
C GLN A 227 -40.78 -81.09 38.53
N VAL A 228 -40.56 -81.11 37.22
CA VAL A 228 -39.38 -80.49 36.60
C VAL A 228 -39.71 -79.05 36.21
N ILE A 229 -38.87 -78.13 36.66
CA ILE A 229 -38.89 -76.73 36.25
C ILE A 229 -37.75 -76.51 35.26
N SER A 230 -38.10 -76.24 34.00
CA SER A 230 -37.13 -76.03 32.93
C SER A 230 -36.66 -74.57 32.89
N LEU A 231 -35.34 -74.37 32.92
CA LEU A 231 -34.67 -73.08 32.79
C LEU A 231 -33.90 -72.93 31.47
N GLY A 232 -33.72 -74.03 30.72
CA GLY A 232 -32.91 -74.05 29.50
C GLY A 232 -31.39 -74.05 29.74
N PHE A 233 -30.94 -74.07 30.99
CA PHE A 233 -29.55 -74.25 31.41
C PHE A 233 -29.47 -75.06 32.70
N ARG A 234 -28.30 -75.65 33.00
CA ARG A 234 -28.03 -76.29 34.30
C ARG A 234 -27.64 -75.22 35.32
N PRO A 235 -28.46 -74.94 36.34
CA PRO A 235 -28.09 -73.96 37.35
C PRO A 235 -26.97 -74.48 38.26
N THR A 236 -26.07 -73.61 38.70
CA THR A 236 -25.04 -73.89 39.72
C THR A 236 -25.64 -73.93 41.12
N ALA A 237 -26.69 -73.14 41.36
CA ALA A 237 -27.48 -73.13 42.59
C ALA A 237 -28.94 -72.80 42.31
N VAL A 238 -29.85 -73.41 43.07
CA VAL A 238 -31.28 -73.10 43.04
C VAL A 238 -31.79 -72.98 44.47
N PHE A 239 -32.52 -71.92 44.73
CA PHE A 239 -33.35 -71.75 45.91
C PHE A 239 -34.83 -71.76 45.49
N VAL A 240 -35.66 -72.44 46.26
CA VAL A 240 -37.11 -72.52 46.09
C VAL A 240 -37.77 -72.18 47.41
N ALA A 241 -38.84 -71.39 47.39
CA ALA A 241 -39.65 -71.11 48.57
C ALA A 241 -41.10 -70.86 48.19
N ARG A 242 -42.02 -71.27 49.05
CA ARG A 242 -43.45 -70.98 48.89
C ARG A 242 -43.70 -69.47 48.89
N ALA A 243 -44.57 -68.99 48.01
CA ALA A 243 -44.72 -67.55 47.71
C ALA A 243 -45.38 -66.74 48.83
N ASP A 244 -46.30 -67.35 49.56
CA ASP A 244 -47.03 -66.75 50.67
C ASP A 244 -46.30 -66.94 52.01
N TRP A 245 -45.47 -67.98 52.15
CA TRP A 245 -44.79 -68.35 53.40
C TRP A 245 -43.36 -68.87 53.14
N PRO A 246 -42.37 -67.98 52.89
CA PRO A 246 -41.09 -68.37 52.32
C PRO A 246 -40.09 -69.04 53.29
N PHE A 247 -40.28 -68.89 54.60
CA PHE A 247 -39.37 -69.44 55.62
C PHE A 247 -40.17 -69.91 56.83
N MET A 248 -40.40 -71.22 56.95
CA MET A 248 -40.64 -71.95 58.20
C MET A 248 -40.97 -73.42 57.88
N SER A 249 -40.35 -74.35 58.61
CA SER A 249 -40.93 -75.69 58.78
C SER A 249 -42.08 -75.57 59.78
N ILE A 250 -43.29 -75.95 59.38
CA ILE A 250 -44.45 -76.04 60.29
C ILE A 250 -44.77 -77.52 60.43
N GLU A 251 -44.84 -78.01 61.67
CA GLU A 251 -45.21 -79.41 61.99
C GLU A 251 -44.30 -80.47 61.35
N GLY A 252 -43.07 -80.11 60.96
CA GLY A 252 -42.12 -81.00 60.27
C GLY A 252 -42.00 -80.73 58.77
N ALA A 253 -43.04 -80.16 58.15
CA ALA A 253 -43.12 -79.94 56.70
C ALA A 253 -42.15 -78.87 56.15
N VAL A 254 -41.36 -79.23 55.14
CA VAL A 254 -40.38 -78.41 54.43
C VAL A 254 -40.98 -77.80 53.15
N TYR A 255 -41.13 -76.47 53.15
CA TYR A 255 -41.73 -75.68 52.07
C TYR A 255 -40.73 -74.93 51.18
N SER A 256 -39.45 -75.06 51.49
CA SER A 256 -38.36 -74.40 50.79
C SER A 256 -37.18 -75.35 50.64
N GLY A 257 -36.36 -75.13 49.63
CA GLY A 257 -35.21 -75.97 49.36
C GLY A 257 -34.08 -75.21 48.71
N PHE A 258 -32.86 -75.64 48.98
CA PHE A 258 -31.66 -75.14 48.34
C PHE A 258 -30.86 -76.32 47.78
N ALA A 259 -30.44 -76.22 46.53
CA ALA A 259 -29.63 -77.24 45.87
C ALA A 259 -28.50 -76.58 45.09
N THR A 260 -27.32 -77.19 45.11
CA THR A 260 -26.19 -76.81 44.23
C THR A 260 -25.90 -77.92 43.24
N SER A 261 -25.21 -77.58 42.15
CA SER A 261 -24.80 -78.54 41.12
C SER A 261 -23.90 -79.66 41.65
N ASP A 262 -23.13 -79.37 42.70
CA ASP A 262 -22.04 -80.20 43.20
C ASP A 262 -22.41 -80.99 44.46
N ARG A 263 -23.50 -80.59 45.13
CA ARG A 263 -24.01 -81.28 46.33
C ARG A 263 -25.50 -81.54 46.17
N GLN A 264 -25.82 -82.53 45.35
CA GLN A 264 -27.14 -83.13 45.31
C GLN A 264 -27.27 -84.03 46.54
N HIS A 265 -28.31 -83.79 47.33
CA HIS A 265 -28.78 -84.45 48.55
C HIS A 265 -28.12 -85.81 48.98
N ASP A 266 -27.90 -85.99 50.29
CA ASP A 266 -27.38 -87.23 50.92
C ASP A 266 -28.40 -88.38 50.86
N LYS A 267 -28.00 -89.63 50.60
CA LYS A 267 -28.93 -90.75 50.30
C LYS A 267 -29.90 -91.14 51.42
N ASN A 268 -29.84 -90.48 52.58
CA ASN A 268 -30.58 -90.82 53.79
C ASN A 268 -31.66 -89.79 54.20
N LEU A 269 -31.93 -88.77 53.37
CA LEU A 269 -33.11 -87.89 53.55
C LEU A 269 -33.80 -87.70 52.19
N SER A 270 -35.00 -87.14 52.23
CA SER A 270 -35.86 -86.84 51.10
C SER A 270 -35.25 -85.82 50.14
N ASP A 271 -35.36 -86.07 48.83
CA ASP A 271 -35.03 -85.05 47.83
C ASP A 271 -36.03 -83.89 47.93
N ILE A 272 -35.56 -82.68 48.27
CA ILE A 272 -36.42 -81.48 48.39
C ILE A 272 -36.37 -80.64 47.11
N VAL A 273 -35.17 -80.41 46.58
CA VAL A 273 -34.89 -79.76 45.29
C VAL A 273 -33.64 -80.40 44.71
N ARG A 274 -33.62 -80.60 43.39
CA ARG A 274 -32.46 -81.20 42.69
C ARG A 274 -32.13 -80.46 41.40
N VAL A 275 -30.86 -80.11 41.21
CA VAL A 275 -30.38 -79.50 39.96
C VAL A 275 -30.33 -80.52 38.83
N ASN A 276 -30.84 -80.15 37.65
CA ASN A 276 -30.85 -80.94 36.42
C ASN A 276 -30.00 -80.28 35.32
N SER A 277 -29.77 -80.97 34.20
CA SER A 277 -29.03 -80.44 33.05
C SER A 277 -29.66 -79.21 32.38
N SER A 278 -30.96 -78.97 32.58
CA SER A 278 -31.71 -77.88 31.96
C SER A 278 -32.64 -77.15 32.93
N GLY A 279 -32.44 -77.28 34.24
CA GLY A 279 -33.27 -76.65 35.26
C GLY A 279 -33.16 -77.33 36.62
N PHE A 280 -34.29 -77.61 37.27
CA PHE A 280 -34.31 -78.32 38.55
C PHE A 280 -35.59 -79.13 38.74
N THR A 281 -35.58 -80.10 39.66
CA THR A 281 -36.74 -80.88 40.09
C THR A 281 -37.12 -80.45 41.50
N VAL A 282 -38.42 -80.34 41.75
CA VAL A 282 -39.03 -80.14 43.07
C VAL A 282 -39.86 -81.36 43.41
N TYR A 283 -40.11 -81.61 44.69
CA TYR A 283 -40.68 -82.87 45.16
C TYR A 283 -41.85 -82.66 46.12
N TYR A 284 -42.71 -83.67 46.22
CA TYR A 284 -43.81 -83.72 47.18
C TYR A 284 -43.85 -85.12 47.80
N ASP A 285 -43.67 -85.17 49.11
CA ASP A 285 -43.78 -86.37 49.92
C ASP A 285 -44.47 -86.00 51.24
N SER A 286 -45.69 -86.48 51.45
CA SER A 286 -46.45 -86.20 52.66
C SER A 286 -45.94 -86.98 53.88
N ASP A 287 -45.27 -88.11 53.67
CA ASP A 287 -44.79 -88.98 54.74
C ASP A 287 -43.42 -88.51 55.24
N GLU A 288 -42.63 -87.92 54.35
CA GLU A 288 -41.33 -87.31 54.67
C GLU A 288 -41.38 -85.78 54.74
N ASP A 289 -42.59 -85.21 54.87
CA ASP A 289 -42.80 -83.79 55.12
C ASP A 289 -42.26 -82.85 54.00
N VAL A 290 -42.00 -83.34 52.78
CA VAL A 290 -41.53 -82.52 51.66
C VAL A 290 -42.70 -81.90 50.92
N GLN A 291 -42.74 -80.56 50.86
CA GLN A 291 -43.83 -79.82 50.23
C GLN A 291 -43.34 -78.70 49.31
N THR A 292 -42.30 -78.94 48.50
CA THR A 292 -41.89 -78.00 47.44
C THR A 292 -42.71 -78.17 46.15
N ASN A 293 -43.51 -79.23 46.01
CA ASN A 293 -44.41 -79.44 44.87
C ASN A 293 -45.88 -79.62 45.26
N ALA A 294 -46.34 -79.03 46.35
CA ALA A 294 -47.71 -79.24 46.83
C ALA A 294 -48.76 -78.65 45.86
N LEU A 295 -49.87 -79.38 45.67
CA LEU A 295 -50.93 -79.04 44.72
C LEU A 295 -51.46 -77.61 44.93
N ASN A 296 -51.58 -76.86 43.83
CA ASN A 296 -52.15 -75.51 43.77
C ASN A 296 -51.44 -74.48 44.66
N ARG A 297 -50.22 -74.75 45.11
CA ARG A 297 -49.39 -73.76 45.82
C ARG A 297 -48.42 -73.10 44.87
N VAL A 298 -48.21 -71.79 45.05
CA VAL A 298 -47.24 -71.03 44.25
C VAL A 298 -45.92 -70.98 45.00
N TYR A 299 -44.84 -71.22 44.28
CA TYR A 299 -43.47 -71.14 44.78
C TYR A 299 -42.69 -70.14 43.95
N ASN A 300 -41.86 -69.34 44.61
CA ASN A 300 -40.81 -68.56 43.99
C ASN A 300 -39.55 -69.41 43.91
N TYR A 301 -38.80 -69.27 42.82
CA TYR A 301 -37.45 -69.81 42.73
C TYR A 301 -36.46 -68.73 42.32
N PHE A 302 -35.22 -68.94 42.73
CA PHE A 302 -34.05 -68.18 42.31
C PHE A 302 -32.97 -69.16 41.90
N ALA A 303 -32.53 -69.10 40.65
CA ALA A 303 -31.56 -70.00 40.07
C ALA A 303 -30.37 -69.21 39.53
N ILE A 304 -29.16 -69.64 39.84
CA ILE A 304 -27.91 -69.05 39.34
C ILE A 304 -27.38 -69.97 38.25
N ARG A 305 -26.94 -69.37 37.14
CA ARG A 305 -26.31 -70.08 36.02
C ARG A 305 -24.93 -70.60 36.36
#